data_AF-A0AAE5RV92-F1
#
_entry.id   AF-A0AAE5RV92-F1
#
_cell.length_a   1.000
_cell.length_b   1.000
_cell.length_c   1.000
_cell.angle_alpha   90.00
_cell.angle_beta   90.00
_cell.angle_gamma   90.00
#
_symmetry.space_group_name_H-M   'P 1'
#
loop_
_entity.id
_entity.type
_entity.pdbx_description
1 polymer ?
#
loop_
_entity_poly.entity_id
_entity_poly.type
_entity_poly.pdbx_seq_one_letter_code
_entity_poly.pdbx_strand_id
1 'polypeptide(L)'
;MGNIIGTGFNAGSTDGELASLEQDLRVLADIGVDTVELGLTSLDLIAGGRIIEERAERLVAITKQFGFRYTVHGLVSSNFMDPATCRYQIDAAKALAVVCDRIGARILVQHGGCLRADQLAERADADSREREALFELAEFCKPYGVRIAFENIFTTELGQYRQTPTQIAETVKTVGHPNLVALIDFSHAYIESTYRGLNFREELRAMAPVAGHLHVHDSFGRPQAFYKPYHLQENTALGIGDLHMPLGWGDMDWEDIFSELTFLPETVMMMEIGRRYHAEQPASLNRAKNLIAEYNRNRS
;
A
#
# COMPACT_ATOMS: atom_id res chain seq x y z
N MET A 1 16.45 18.85 2.42
CA MET A 1 15.64 18.05 1.48
C MET A 1 14.48 17.50 2.29
N GLY A 2 13.26 17.56 1.75
CA GLY A 2 12.10 17.07 2.47
C GLY A 2 12.00 15.54 2.47
N ASN A 3 11.28 14.97 3.43
CA ASN A 3 11.24 13.51 3.63
C ASN A 3 10.43 12.79 2.54
N ILE A 4 9.42 13.44 1.94
CA ILE A 4 8.63 12.85 0.85
C ILE A 4 9.25 13.24 -0.50
N ILE A 5 9.60 12.24 -1.31
CA ILE A 5 10.46 12.39 -2.50
C ILE A 5 9.75 12.17 -3.84
N GLY A 6 8.47 11.78 -3.82
CA GLY A 6 7.72 11.55 -5.04
C GLY A 6 6.28 11.14 -4.80
N THR A 7 5.49 11.28 -5.85
CA THR A 7 4.09 10.85 -5.89
C THR A 7 3.67 10.43 -7.29
N GLY A 8 2.53 9.75 -7.37
CA GLY A 8 1.86 9.33 -8.59
C GLY A 8 0.76 8.34 -8.26
N PHE A 9 0.45 7.43 -9.17
CA PHE A 9 -0.69 6.51 -9.05
C PHE A 9 -0.26 5.04 -9.09
N ASN A 10 -1.17 4.17 -8.65
CA ASN A 10 -1.07 2.74 -8.90
C ASN A 10 -1.43 2.41 -10.36
N ALA A 11 -0.75 1.43 -10.94
CA ALA A 11 -1.02 0.89 -12.26
C ALA A 11 -1.01 -0.64 -12.21
N GLY A 12 -1.93 -1.27 -12.92
CA GLY A 12 -2.04 -2.72 -12.96
C GLY A 12 -2.60 -3.18 -14.30
N SER A 13 -2.44 -4.46 -14.59
CA SER A 13 -3.15 -5.10 -15.68
C SER A 13 -4.66 -5.18 -15.37
N THR A 14 -5.48 -5.13 -16.41
CA THR A 14 -6.94 -5.33 -16.29
C THR A 14 -7.40 -6.71 -16.76
N ASP A 15 -6.50 -7.46 -17.40
CA ASP A 15 -6.79 -8.70 -18.13
C ASP A 15 -5.71 -9.78 -17.95
N GLY A 16 -4.72 -9.56 -17.07
CA GLY A 16 -3.58 -10.47 -16.87
C GLY A 16 -2.44 -10.27 -17.87
N GLU A 17 -2.59 -9.36 -18.84
CA GLU A 17 -1.63 -9.13 -19.89
C GLU A 17 -0.85 -7.81 -19.75
N LEU A 18 0.40 -7.84 -20.22
CA LEU A 18 1.33 -6.71 -20.13
C LEU A 18 0.90 -5.51 -20.99
N ALA A 19 0.14 -5.75 -22.05
CA ALA A 19 -0.32 -4.69 -22.95
C ALA A 19 -1.30 -3.72 -22.25
N SER A 20 -2.19 -4.24 -21.40
CA SER A 20 -3.12 -3.38 -20.66
C SER A 20 -2.39 -2.56 -19.58
N LEU A 21 -1.36 -3.13 -18.94
CA LEU A 21 -0.47 -2.38 -18.05
C LEU A 21 0.29 -1.29 -18.81
N GLU A 22 0.87 -1.60 -19.97
CA GLU A 22 1.63 -0.63 -20.78
C GLU A 22 0.76 0.56 -21.20
N GLN A 23 -0.50 0.30 -21.56
CA GLN A 23 -1.45 1.37 -21.87
C GLN A 23 -1.69 2.30 -20.67
N ASP A 24 -1.82 1.74 -19.46
CA ASP A 24 -1.97 2.51 -18.22
C ASP A 24 -0.71 3.37 -17.96
N LEU A 25 0.49 2.79 -18.15
CA LEU A 25 1.76 3.51 -18.00
C LEU A 25 1.89 4.68 -18.99
N ARG A 26 1.40 4.54 -20.23
CA ARG A 26 1.37 5.64 -21.21
C ARG A 26 0.45 6.77 -20.75
N VAL A 27 -0.74 6.45 -20.25
CA VAL A 27 -1.67 7.45 -19.70
C VAL A 27 -1.03 8.18 -18.51
N LEU A 28 -0.38 7.46 -17.60
CA LEU A 28 0.31 8.07 -16.47
C LEU A 28 1.50 8.95 -16.90
N ALA A 29 2.20 8.58 -17.98
CA ALA A 29 3.27 9.39 -18.56
C ALA A 29 2.73 10.70 -19.11
N ASP A 30 1.59 10.65 -19.82
CA ASP A 30 0.91 11.83 -20.37
C ASP A 30 0.38 12.76 -19.26
N ILE A 31 -0.05 12.20 -18.12
CA ILE A 31 -0.43 12.97 -16.92
C ILE A 31 0.79 13.66 -16.28
N GLY A 32 2.00 13.13 -16.48
CA GLY A 32 3.25 13.69 -15.95
C GLY A 32 3.51 13.33 -14.49
N VAL A 33 3.25 12.07 -14.12
CA VAL A 33 3.65 11.53 -12.81
C VAL A 33 5.14 11.19 -12.76
N ASP A 34 5.72 11.29 -11.56
CA ASP A 34 7.14 11.01 -11.34
C ASP A 34 7.37 9.58 -10.84
N THR A 35 6.36 9.00 -10.18
CA THR A 35 6.40 7.67 -9.58
C THR A 35 5.19 6.85 -9.99
N VAL A 36 5.36 5.55 -10.22
CA VAL A 36 4.25 4.61 -10.45
C VAL A 36 4.41 3.42 -9.52
N GLU A 37 3.31 3.03 -8.87
CA GLU A 37 3.26 1.78 -8.12
C GLU A 37 2.66 0.69 -8.99
N LEU A 38 3.41 -0.38 -9.20
CA LEU A 38 2.98 -1.48 -10.05
C LEU A 38 2.30 -2.57 -9.22
N GLY A 39 1.02 -2.82 -9.48
CA GLY A 39 0.28 -3.98 -9.00
C GLY A 39 0.68 -5.24 -9.76
N LEU A 40 1.92 -5.72 -9.56
CA LEU A 40 2.49 -6.83 -10.34
C LEU A 40 1.74 -8.16 -10.16
N THR A 41 0.95 -8.28 -9.11
CA THR A 41 0.10 -9.45 -8.85
C THR A 41 -1.17 -9.50 -9.71
N SER A 42 -1.44 -8.44 -10.48
CA SER A 42 -2.39 -8.45 -11.60
C SER A 42 -1.85 -9.16 -12.85
N LEU A 43 -0.57 -9.56 -12.85
CA LEU A 43 0.09 -10.29 -13.92
C LEU A 43 0.56 -11.65 -13.41
N ASP A 44 0.49 -12.68 -14.26
CA ASP A 44 1.10 -13.99 -13.97
C ASP A 44 2.63 -13.96 -14.10
N LEU A 45 3.30 -13.11 -13.30
CA LEU A 45 4.76 -13.01 -13.26
C LEU A 45 5.39 -14.08 -12.36
N ILE A 46 4.65 -14.52 -11.35
CA ILE A 46 5.11 -15.49 -10.34
C ILE A 46 4.18 -16.70 -10.35
N ALA A 47 4.74 -17.90 -10.49
CA ALA A 47 4.01 -19.17 -10.40
C ALA A 47 4.60 -20.07 -9.31
N GLY A 48 3.85 -20.26 -8.22
CA GLY A 48 4.27 -21.08 -7.08
C GLY A 48 5.59 -20.61 -6.46
N GLY A 49 5.74 -19.29 -6.25
CA GLY A 49 6.94 -18.70 -5.66
C GLY A 49 8.14 -18.59 -6.62
N ARG A 50 7.96 -18.83 -7.92
CA ARG A 50 9.04 -18.76 -8.93
C ARG A 50 8.71 -17.77 -10.02
N ILE A 51 9.71 -17.02 -10.48
CA ILE A 51 9.57 -16.04 -11.56
C ILE A 51 9.36 -16.77 -12.89
N ILE A 52 8.38 -16.32 -13.67
CA ILE A 52 8.22 -16.70 -15.07
C ILE A 52 9.10 -15.76 -15.90
N GLU A 53 10.31 -16.22 -16.22
CA GLU A 53 11.38 -15.39 -16.80
C GLU A 53 10.95 -14.64 -18.07
N GLU A 54 10.26 -15.30 -19.00
CA GLU A 54 9.76 -14.65 -20.23
C GLU A 54 8.88 -13.43 -19.94
N ARG A 55 7.95 -13.54 -18.97
CA ARG A 55 7.05 -12.44 -18.60
C ARG A 55 7.80 -11.34 -17.85
N ALA A 56 8.75 -11.71 -16.99
CA ALA A 56 9.59 -10.75 -16.26
C ALA A 56 10.50 -9.94 -17.21
N GLU A 57 11.10 -10.57 -18.22
CA GLU A 57 11.91 -9.89 -19.24
C GLU A 57 11.08 -8.86 -20.02
N ARG A 58 9.85 -9.22 -20.42
CA ARG A 58 8.93 -8.30 -21.09
C ARG A 58 8.52 -7.14 -20.19
N LEU A 59 8.27 -7.38 -18.91
CA LEU A 59 8.02 -6.30 -17.94
C LEU A 59 9.21 -5.33 -17.87
N VAL A 60 10.45 -5.84 -17.74
CA VAL A 60 11.67 -5.02 -17.71
C VAL A 60 11.82 -4.20 -18.99
N ALA A 61 11.48 -4.77 -20.16
CA ALA A 61 11.52 -4.06 -21.42
C ALA A 61 10.49 -2.92 -21.48
N ILE A 62 9.29 -3.12 -20.93
CA ILE A 62 8.24 -2.10 -20.85
C ILE A 62 8.64 -0.98 -19.89
N THR A 63 9.06 -1.31 -18.67
CA THR A 63 9.34 -0.31 -17.64
C THR A 63 10.53 0.59 -18.00
N LYS A 64 11.49 0.09 -18.79
CA LYS A 64 12.62 0.89 -19.33
C LYS A 64 12.21 1.96 -20.35
N GLN A 65 11.01 1.90 -20.92
CA GLN A 65 10.53 2.91 -21.87
C GLN A 65 10.13 4.22 -21.17
N PHE A 66 9.94 4.20 -19.85
CA PHE A 66 9.43 5.32 -19.08
C PHE A 66 10.46 5.81 -18.07
N GLY A 67 10.42 7.12 -17.78
CA GLY A 67 11.31 7.77 -16.80
C GLY A 67 10.81 7.71 -15.35
N PHE A 68 9.90 6.79 -15.03
CA PHE A 68 9.30 6.72 -13.69
C PHE A 68 10.27 6.17 -12.64
N ARG A 69 10.10 6.63 -11.40
CA ARG A 69 10.43 5.83 -10.23
C ARG A 69 9.37 4.74 -10.07
N TYR A 70 9.77 3.52 -9.73
CA TYR A 70 8.82 2.43 -9.47
C TYR A 70 8.77 2.04 -7.99
N THR A 71 7.57 1.74 -7.52
CA THR A 71 7.31 0.89 -6.34
C THR A 71 6.48 -0.31 -6.80
N VAL A 72 6.41 -1.36 -5.98
CA VAL A 72 5.63 -2.56 -6.31
C VAL A 72 4.63 -2.83 -5.21
N HIS A 73 3.36 -2.93 -5.59
CA HIS A 73 2.34 -3.47 -4.72
C HIS A 73 2.40 -5.00 -4.75
N GLY A 74 2.55 -5.63 -3.58
CA GLY A 74 2.64 -7.07 -3.44
C GLY A 74 1.29 -7.79 -3.60
N LEU A 75 1.16 -8.95 -2.94
CA LEU A 75 -0.09 -9.71 -2.91
C LEU A 75 -1.16 -8.93 -2.13
N VAL A 76 -2.27 -8.61 -2.78
CA VAL A 76 -3.41 -7.92 -2.14
C VAL A 76 -4.10 -8.79 -1.09
N SER A 77 -4.09 -10.11 -1.27
CA SER A 77 -4.62 -11.06 -0.28
C SER A 77 -3.53 -11.66 0.61
N SER A 78 -2.44 -10.92 0.84
CA SER A 78 -1.33 -11.40 1.67
C SER A 78 -1.77 -11.54 3.13
N ASN A 79 -1.29 -12.60 3.79
CA ASN A 79 -1.55 -12.94 5.17
C ASN A 79 -0.45 -13.85 5.73
N PHE A 80 0.63 -13.28 6.26
CA PHE A 80 1.69 -14.06 6.93
C PHE A 80 1.26 -14.68 8.26
N MET A 81 0.11 -14.28 8.81
CA MET A 81 -0.47 -14.91 9.99
C MET A 81 -1.05 -16.30 9.70
N ASP A 82 -1.38 -16.65 8.44
CA ASP A 82 -1.97 -17.96 8.12
C ASP A 82 -0.88 -19.06 8.03
N PRO A 83 -0.86 -20.05 8.94
CA PRO A 83 0.17 -21.09 8.91
C PRO A 83 0.12 -21.96 7.66
N ALA A 84 -1.06 -22.13 7.04
CA ALA A 84 -1.23 -23.03 5.91
C ALA A 84 -0.59 -22.48 4.62
N THR A 85 -0.57 -21.16 4.47
CA THR A 85 -0.11 -20.50 3.25
C THR A 85 1.12 -19.61 3.43
N CYS A 86 1.51 -19.27 4.67
CA CYS A 86 2.61 -18.35 4.98
C CYS A 86 3.88 -18.63 4.17
N ARG A 87 4.36 -19.90 4.11
CA ARG A 87 5.57 -20.25 3.36
C ARG A 87 5.47 -19.90 1.87
N TYR A 88 4.35 -20.24 1.23
CA TYR A 88 4.13 -19.94 -0.19
C TYR A 88 4.08 -18.44 -0.47
N GLN A 89 3.49 -17.69 0.45
CA GLN A 89 3.41 -16.24 0.34
C GLN A 89 4.79 -15.58 0.50
N ILE A 90 5.61 -16.03 1.45
CA ILE A 90 6.98 -15.52 1.58
C ILE A 90 7.79 -15.85 0.31
N ASP A 91 7.65 -17.05 -0.25
CA ASP A 91 8.36 -17.43 -1.49
C ASP A 91 7.92 -16.54 -2.68
N ALA A 92 6.64 -16.24 -2.80
CA ALA A 92 6.13 -15.30 -3.79
C ALA A 92 6.63 -13.86 -3.54
N ALA A 93 6.65 -13.40 -2.29
CA ALA A 93 7.16 -12.07 -1.93
C ALA A 93 8.66 -11.93 -2.23
N LYS A 94 9.46 -12.97 -1.97
CA LYS A 94 10.89 -13.02 -2.35
C LYS A 94 11.07 -12.94 -3.86
N ALA A 95 10.26 -13.66 -4.63
CA ALA A 95 10.30 -13.59 -6.08
C ALA A 95 9.93 -12.18 -6.59
N LEU A 96 8.93 -11.54 -5.99
CA LEU A 96 8.59 -10.14 -6.27
C LEU A 96 9.73 -9.19 -5.92
N ALA A 97 10.44 -9.39 -4.80
CA ALA A 97 11.61 -8.57 -4.43
C ALA A 97 12.74 -8.63 -5.48
N VAL A 98 12.96 -9.81 -6.08
CA VAL A 98 13.89 -9.96 -7.21
C VAL A 98 13.39 -9.20 -8.43
N VAL A 99 12.08 -9.23 -8.72
CA VAL A 99 11.50 -8.44 -9.82
C VAL A 99 11.63 -6.94 -9.55
N CYS A 100 11.44 -6.48 -8.30
CA CYS A 100 11.66 -5.10 -7.90
C CYS A 100 13.08 -4.63 -8.28
N ASP A 101 14.09 -5.42 -7.97
CA ASP A 101 15.47 -5.10 -8.33
C ASP A 101 15.65 -4.94 -9.84
N ARG A 102 15.12 -5.88 -10.64
CA ARG A 102 15.22 -5.87 -12.10
C ARG A 102 14.60 -4.64 -12.77
N ILE A 103 13.60 -4.03 -12.14
CA ILE A 103 12.93 -2.81 -12.63
C ILE A 103 13.37 -1.54 -11.88
N GLY A 104 14.33 -1.64 -10.96
CA GLY A 104 14.79 -0.50 -10.17
C GLY A 104 13.82 -0.02 -9.08
N ALA A 105 12.80 -0.81 -8.73
CA ALA A 105 11.90 -0.50 -7.62
C ALA A 105 12.60 -0.78 -6.28
N ARG A 106 12.30 0.07 -5.29
CA ARG A 106 12.94 0.01 -3.95
C ARG A 106 11.96 -0.16 -2.80
N ILE A 107 10.68 -0.27 -3.10
CA ILE A 107 9.59 -0.58 -2.17
C ILE A 107 8.83 -1.80 -2.69
N LEU A 108 8.56 -2.75 -1.80
CA LEU A 108 7.60 -3.83 -1.99
C LEU A 108 6.54 -3.75 -0.88
N VAL A 109 5.29 -3.51 -1.24
CA VAL A 109 4.17 -3.46 -0.29
C VAL A 109 3.81 -4.87 0.17
N GLN A 110 3.58 -5.02 1.47
CA GLN A 110 3.11 -6.25 2.10
C GLN A 110 1.96 -5.91 3.04
N HIS A 111 0.80 -6.53 2.83
CA HIS A 111 -0.38 -6.30 3.66
C HIS A 111 -0.23 -6.90 5.07
N GLY A 112 -0.77 -6.18 6.06
CA GLY A 112 -1.05 -6.70 7.40
C GLY A 112 -1.91 -7.95 7.37
N GLY A 113 -1.48 -8.99 8.09
CA GLY A 113 -2.20 -10.23 8.20
C GLY A 113 -3.52 -10.11 8.94
N CYS A 114 -4.26 -11.22 8.96
CA CYS A 114 -5.52 -11.31 9.67
C CYS A 114 -5.81 -12.72 10.19
N LEU A 115 -6.69 -12.79 11.19
CA LEU A 115 -7.30 -14.02 11.66
C LEU A 115 -8.81 -13.91 11.55
N ARG A 116 -9.46 -15.01 11.17
CA ARG A 116 -10.92 -15.12 11.25
C ARG A 116 -11.39 -15.18 12.70
N ALA A 117 -12.68 -14.94 12.92
CA ALA A 117 -13.28 -14.94 14.26
C ALA A 117 -13.07 -16.27 15.02
N ASP A 118 -13.02 -17.39 14.32
CA ASP A 118 -12.79 -18.73 14.89
C ASP A 118 -11.32 -19.02 15.22
N GLN A 119 -10.39 -18.14 14.81
CA GLN A 119 -8.94 -18.31 15.00
C GLN A 119 -8.34 -17.40 16.07
N LEU A 120 -9.16 -16.60 16.78
CA LEU A 120 -8.65 -15.60 17.73
C LEU A 120 -7.81 -16.18 18.88
N ALA A 121 -8.01 -17.45 19.24
CA ALA A 121 -7.20 -18.14 20.22
C ALA A 121 -5.72 -18.28 19.80
N GLU A 122 -5.44 -18.23 18.50
CA GLU A 122 -4.09 -18.37 17.92
C GLU A 122 -3.37 -17.03 17.74
N ARG A 123 -3.95 -15.92 18.22
CA ARG A 123 -3.45 -14.55 17.95
C ARG A 123 -1.98 -14.36 18.29
N ALA A 124 -1.53 -14.81 19.46
CA ALA A 124 -0.14 -14.61 19.87
C ALA A 124 0.84 -15.34 18.93
N ASP A 125 0.50 -16.56 18.50
CA ASP A 125 1.31 -17.34 17.58
C ASP A 125 1.30 -16.74 16.17
N ALA A 126 0.15 -16.22 15.74
CA ALA A 126 -0.01 -15.50 14.47
C ALA A 126 0.84 -14.22 14.42
N ASP A 127 0.81 -13.40 15.48
CA ASP A 127 1.65 -12.20 15.60
C ASP A 127 3.15 -12.55 15.65
N SER A 128 3.54 -13.68 16.26
CA SER A 128 4.92 -14.16 16.20
C SER A 128 5.31 -14.56 14.78
N ARG A 129 4.47 -15.35 14.11
CA ARG A 129 4.70 -15.85 12.75
C ARG A 129 4.85 -14.71 11.75
N GLU A 130 4.00 -13.68 11.83
CA GLU A 130 4.10 -12.52 10.96
C GLU A 130 5.41 -11.77 11.15
N ARG A 131 5.85 -11.56 12.41
CA ARG A 131 7.14 -10.92 12.70
C ARG A 131 8.33 -11.73 12.17
N GLU A 132 8.32 -13.04 12.35
CA GLU A 132 9.35 -13.94 11.82
C GLU A 132 9.40 -13.91 10.29
N ALA A 133 8.23 -13.95 9.63
CA ALA A 133 8.11 -13.87 8.18
C ALA A 133 8.60 -12.53 7.62
N LEU A 134 8.22 -11.42 8.28
CA LEU A 134 8.68 -10.07 7.92
C LEU A 134 10.19 -9.94 8.07
N PHE A 135 10.77 -10.46 9.15
CA PHE A 135 12.22 -10.47 9.33
C PHE A 135 12.92 -11.28 8.23
N GLU A 136 12.45 -12.50 7.94
CA GLU A 136 13.00 -13.36 6.90
C GLU A 136 12.96 -12.67 5.52
N LEU A 137 11.84 -12.06 5.17
CA LEU A 137 11.67 -11.34 3.92
C LEU A 137 12.57 -10.08 3.86
N ALA A 138 12.65 -9.31 4.95
CA ALA A 138 13.46 -8.10 5.01
C ALA A 138 14.97 -8.41 4.90
N GLU A 139 15.46 -9.48 5.55
CA GLU A 139 16.85 -9.93 5.42
C GLU A 139 17.13 -10.40 3.98
N PHE A 140 16.19 -11.12 3.35
CA PHE A 140 16.32 -11.51 1.95
C PHE A 140 16.38 -10.30 1.00
N CYS A 141 15.69 -9.20 1.32
CA CYS A 141 15.63 -8.01 0.47
C CYS A 141 16.89 -7.12 0.56
N LYS A 142 17.73 -7.31 1.56
CA LYS A 142 18.95 -6.52 1.82
C LYS A 142 19.90 -6.38 0.62
N PRO A 143 20.34 -7.46 -0.08
CA PRO A 143 21.22 -7.33 -1.24
C PRO A 143 20.59 -6.60 -2.43
N TYR A 144 19.26 -6.55 -2.50
CA TYR A 144 18.51 -5.88 -3.57
C TYR A 144 18.23 -4.40 -3.26
N GLY A 145 18.52 -3.95 -2.03
CA GLY A 145 18.17 -2.60 -1.59
C GLY A 145 16.66 -2.32 -1.58
N VAL A 146 15.83 -3.36 -1.50
CA VAL A 146 14.37 -3.25 -1.45
C VAL A 146 13.95 -3.14 0.02
N ARG A 147 13.10 -2.16 0.35
CA ARG A 147 12.42 -2.11 1.65
C ARG A 147 11.02 -2.71 1.52
N ILE A 148 10.62 -3.49 2.51
CA ILE A 148 9.25 -3.94 2.68
C ILE A 148 8.48 -2.82 3.36
N ALA A 149 7.35 -2.43 2.78
CA ALA A 149 6.43 -1.45 3.36
C ALA A 149 5.20 -2.21 3.87
N PHE A 150 5.10 -2.32 5.20
CA PHE A 150 4.09 -3.12 5.88
C PHE A 150 2.82 -2.31 6.15
N GLU A 151 1.76 -2.64 5.44
CA GLU A 151 0.53 -1.85 5.34
C GLU A 151 -0.49 -2.17 6.42
N ASN A 152 -1.11 -1.12 6.98
CA ASN A 152 -2.31 -1.27 7.79
C ASN A 152 -3.53 -1.57 6.91
N ILE A 153 -4.21 -2.68 7.18
CA ILE A 153 -5.46 -3.07 6.53
C ILE A 153 -6.60 -3.02 7.54
N PHE A 154 -7.80 -2.67 7.09
CA PHE A 154 -8.99 -2.58 7.92
C PHE A 154 -9.75 -3.90 8.01
N THR A 155 -10.55 -4.02 9.07
CA THR A 155 -11.40 -5.20 9.29
C THR A 155 -12.50 -5.29 8.23
N THR A 156 -12.51 -6.39 7.46
CA THR A 156 -13.49 -6.61 6.38
C THR A 156 -14.64 -7.55 6.79
N GLU A 157 -14.47 -8.28 7.89
CA GLU A 157 -15.42 -9.29 8.36
C GLU A 157 -15.66 -9.17 9.88
N LEU A 158 -16.88 -9.49 10.32
CA LEU A 158 -17.24 -9.43 11.74
C LEU A 158 -16.37 -10.41 12.54
N GLY A 159 -15.74 -9.91 13.61
CA GLY A 159 -14.91 -10.71 14.50
C GLY A 159 -13.52 -11.06 13.95
N GLN A 160 -13.18 -10.62 12.72
CA GLN A 160 -11.82 -10.73 12.21
C GLN A 160 -10.86 -9.91 13.07
N TYR A 161 -9.68 -10.46 13.33
CA TYR A 161 -8.57 -9.74 13.92
C TYR A 161 -7.64 -9.23 12.82
N ARG A 162 -7.29 -7.95 12.94
CA ARG A 162 -6.18 -7.29 12.26
C ARG A 162 -5.43 -6.42 13.27
N GLN A 163 -4.16 -6.19 12.99
CA GLN A 163 -3.37 -5.20 13.74
C GLN A 163 -3.90 -3.80 13.41
N THR A 164 -4.13 -2.99 14.45
CA THR A 164 -4.41 -1.55 14.27
C THR A 164 -3.17 -0.83 13.74
N PRO A 165 -3.28 0.41 13.20
CA PRO A 165 -2.10 1.19 12.81
C PRO A 165 -1.02 1.29 13.91
N THR A 166 -1.42 1.50 15.16
CA THR A 166 -0.51 1.47 16.32
C THR A 166 0.21 0.13 16.45
N GLN A 167 -0.52 -0.99 16.32
CA GLN A 167 0.07 -2.33 16.41
C GLN A 167 0.99 -2.66 15.23
N ILE A 168 0.66 -2.20 14.01
CA ILE A 168 1.57 -2.30 12.86
C ILE A 168 2.88 -1.56 13.15
N ALA A 169 2.81 -0.35 13.74
CA ALA A 169 3.98 0.41 14.13
C ALA A 169 4.83 -0.31 15.19
N GLU A 170 4.18 -0.94 16.17
CA GLU A 170 4.83 -1.79 17.19
C GLU A 170 5.50 -3.02 16.56
N THR A 171 4.85 -3.68 15.60
CA THR A 171 5.40 -4.80 14.83
C THR A 171 6.68 -4.39 14.10
N VAL A 172 6.65 -3.30 13.35
CA VAL A 172 7.83 -2.76 12.64
C VAL A 172 8.97 -2.44 13.60
N LYS A 173 8.69 -1.77 14.72
CA LYS A 173 9.70 -1.46 15.75
C LYS A 173 10.28 -2.70 16.40
N THR A 174 9.45 -3.72 16.65
CA THR A 174 9.86 -4.97 17.28
C THR A 174 10.74 -5.81 16.37
N VAL A 175 10.40 -5.89 15.07
CA VAL A 175 11.25 -6.56 14.08
C VAL A 175 12.58 -5.81 13.91
N GLY A 176 12.54 -4.47 13.91
CA GLY A 176 13.74 -3.63 14.04
C GLY A 176 14.73 -3.75 12.87
N HIS A 177 14.27 -4.14 11.69
CA HIS A 177 15.12 -4.37 10.52
C HIS A 177 15.15 -3.13 9.58
N PRO A 178 16.31 -2.68 9.08
CA PRO A 178 16.42 -1.46 8.25
C PRO A 178 15.69 -1.55 6.90
N ASN A 179 15.47 -2.77 6.38
CA ASN A 179 14.66 -3.02 5.18
C ASN A 179 13.17 -3.24 5.47
N LEU A 180 12.67 -2.89 6.66
CA LEU A 180 11.25 -2.94 6.99
C LEU A 180 10.79 -1.56 7.49
N VAL A 181 9.76 -1.02 6.86
CA VAL A 181 9.09 0.22 7.25
C VAL A 181 7.59 -0.01 7.30
N ALA A 182 6.85 0.88 7.95
CA ALA A 182 5.40 0.91 7.84
C ALA A 182 4.96 1.57 6.52
N LEU A 183 3.79 1.16 6.02
CA LEU A 183 3.02 1.85 5.00
C LEU A 183 1.73 2.34 5.63
N ILE A 184 1.50 3.65 5.63
CA ILE A 184 0.21 4.19 6.09
C ILE A 184 -0.73 4.27 4.89
N ASP A 185 -1.76 3.42 4.88
CA ASP A 185 -2.98 3.74 4.14
C ASP A 185 -3.93 4.52 5.05
N PHE A 186 -4.15 5.79 4.71
CA PHE A 186 -4.92 6.71 5.53
C PHE A 186 -6.41 6.36 5.57
N SER A 187 -6.98 5.89 4.46
CA SER A 187 -8.40 5.53 4.40
C SER A 187 -8.65 4.24 5.16
N HIS A 188 -7.78 3.24 5.02
CA HIS A 188 -7.84 2.00 5.80
C HIS A 188 -7.71 2.30 7.30
N ALA A 189 -6.77 3.17 7.69
CA ALA A 189 -6.62 3.59 9.08
C ALA A 189 -7.88 4.29 9.60
N TYR A 190 -8.54 5.11 8.77
CA TYR A 190 -9.75 5.81 9.16
C TYR A 190 -10.92 4.85 9.34
N ILE A 191 -11.16 3.96 8.36
CA ILE A 191 -12.20 2.94 8.41
C ILE A 191 -12.02 2.02 9.63
N GLU A 192 -10.79 1.54 9.87
CA GLU A 192 -10.48 0.67 11.01
C GLU A 192 -10.70 1.41 12.33
N SER A 193 -10.29 2.69 12.41
CA SER A 193 -10.48 3.50 13.60
C SER A 193 -11.97 3.70 13.93
N THR A 194 -12.79 4.01 12.93
CA THR A 194 -14.24 4.12 13.10
C THR A 194 -14.86 2.78 13.48
N TYR A 195 -14.46 1.69 12.83
CA TYR A 195 -14.97 0.34 13.13
C TYR A 195 -14.69 -0.07 14.58
N ARG A 196 -13.49 0.21 15.09
CA ARG A 196 -13.06 -0.19 16.45
C ARG A 196 -13.30 0.86 17.53
N GLY A 197 -13.80 2.05 17.17
CA GLY A 197 -13.97 3.16 18.10
C GLY A 197 -12.64 3.74 18.60
N LEU A 198 -11.59 3.71 17.77
CA LEU A 198 -10.28 4.28 18.06
C LEU A 198 -10.20 5.75 17.65
N ASN A 199 -9.19 6.46 18.16
CA ASN A 199 -8.88 7.80 17.71
C ASN A 199 -7.97 7.74 16.48
N PHE A 200 -8.53 8.07 15.31
CA PHE A 200 -7.82 8.07 14.03
C PHE A 200 -6.51 8.89 14.07
N ARG A 201 -6.50 10.07 14.70
CA ARG A 201 -5.30 10.93 14.75
C ARG A 201 -4.22 10.30 15.63
N GLU A 202 -4.58 9.64 16.73
CA GLU A 202 -3.61 8.96 17.60
C GLU A 202 -3.00 7.74 16.91
N GLU A 203 -3.80 6.96 16.19
CA GLU A 203 -3.32 5.83 15.38
C GLU A 203 -2.32 6.28 14.29
N LEU A 204 -2.61 7.39 13.59
CA LEU A 204 -1.67 7.98 12.63
C LEU A 204 -0.37 8.46 13.28
N ARG A 205 -0.44 9.14 14.44
CA ARG A 205 0.74 9.62 15.18
C ARG A 205 1.63 8.48 15.65
N ALA A 206 1.05 7.34 16.02
CA ALA A 206 1.81 6.17 16.44
C ALA A 206 2.63 5.55 15.28
N MET A 207 2.04 5.56 14.07
CA MET A 207 2.58 4.90 12.88
C MET A 207 3.52 5.77 12.05
N ALA A 208 3.26 7.09 11.96
CA ALA A 208 4.04 8.00 11.12
C ALA A 208 5.57 7.95 11.32
N PRO A 209 6.11 7.87 12.56
CA PRO A 209 7.56 7.88 12.78
C PRO A 209 8.32 6.69 12.17
N VAL A 210 7.62 5.62 11.80
CA VAL A 210 8.19 4.42 11.15
C VAL A 210 7.68 4.21 9.73
N ALA A 211 6.87 5.14 9.21
CA ALA A 211 6.31 5.05 7.87
C ALA A 211 7.30 5.56 6.82
N GLY A 212 7.57 4.72 5.81
CA GLY A 212 8.46 5.01 4.68
C GLY A 212 7.77 4.93 3.32
N HIS A 213 6.46 4.69 3.31
CA HIS A 213 5.59 4.66 2.14
C HIS A 213 4.18 5.04 2.58
N LEU A 214 3.41 5.71 1.72
CA LEU A 214 2.08 6.23 2.06
C LEU A 214 1.12 5.93 0.92
N HIS A 215 -0.07 5.44 1.24
CA HIS A 215 -1.20 5.37 0.31
C HIS A 215 -2.24 6.42 0.67
N VAL A 216 -2.54 7.30 -0.30
CA VAL A 216 -3.49 8.40 -0.12
C VAL A 216 -4.61 8.28 -1.14
N HIS A 217 -5.83 8.20 -0.64
CA HIS A 217 -7.05 8.32 -1.41
C HIS A 217 -8.15 8.69 -0.42
N ASP A 218 -9.24 9.27 -0.91
CA ASP A 218 -10.24 9.82 -0.02
C ASP A 218 -11.36 8.82 0.32
N SER A 219 -11.92 8.99 1.50
CA SER A 219 -13.08 8.25 2.02
C SER A 219 -13.78 9.06 3.10
N PHE A 220 -14.75 8.47 3.80
CA PHE A 220 -15.43 9.08 4.95
C PHE A 220 -15.24 8.27 6.24
N GLY A 221 -14.29 7.33 6.23
CA GLY A 221 -14.01 6.43 7.37
C GLY A 221 -15.16 5.48 7.74
N ARG A 222 -16.21 5.36 6.94
CA ARG A 222 -17.39 4.56 7.31
C ARG A 222 -17.21 3.10 6.88
N PRO A 223 -17.28 2.12 7.78
CA PRO A 223 -17.18 0.71 7.41
C PRO A 223 -18.34 0.24 6.52
N GLN A 224 -18.09 -0.74 5.63
CA GLN A 224 -19.13 -1.31 4.76
C GLN A 224 -20.28 -1.97 5.55
N ALA A 225 -19.96 -2.57 6.71
CA ALA A 225 -20.90 -3.32 7.55
C ALA A 225 -21.73 -4.32 6.73
N PHE A 226 -23.07 -4.22 6.77
CA PHE A 226 -23.99 -5.08 6.02
C PHE A 226 -24.59 -4.39 4.79
N TYR A 227 -24.18 -3.15 4.49
CA TYR A 227 -24.72 -2.41 3.35
C TYR A 227 -24.31 -3.08 2.04
N LYS A 228 -25.28 -3.25 1.13
CA LYS A 228 -25.04 -3.80 -0.21
C LYS A 228 -25.59 -2.80 -1.23
N PRO A 229 -24.72 -2.05 -1.93
CA PRO A 229 -25.18 -1.10 -2.94
C PRO A 229 -25.84 -1.83 -4.12
N TYR A 230 -26.87 -1.23 -4.72
CA TYR A 230 -27.37 -1.70 -6.01
C TYR A 230 -26.46 -1.22 -7.16
N HIS A 231 -26.06 0.05 -7.12
CA HIS A 231 -24.99 0.60 -7.94
C HIS A 231 -23.77 0.92 -7.10
N LEU A 232 -22.56 0.59 -7.58
CA LEU A 232 -21.30 0.89 -6.87
C LEU A 232 -21.19 2.37 -6.42
N GLN A 233 -21.76 3.29 -7.19
CA GLN A 233 -21.79 4.72 -6.90
C GLN A 233 -22.58 5.07 -5.63
N GLU A 234 -23.48 4.21 -5.16
CA GLU A 234 -24.20 4.43 -3.91
C GLU A 234 -23.27 4.38 -2.69
N ASN A 235 -22.23 3.55 -2.72
CA ASN A 235 -21.19 3.58 -1.68
C ASN A 235 -20.54 4.97 -1.62
N THR A 236 -20.18 5.55 -2.78
CA THR A 236 -19.65 6.91 -2.85
C THR A 236 -20.65 7.94 -2.35
N ALA A 237 -21.92 7.86 -2.78
CA ALA A 237 -22.97 8.80 -2.39
C ALA A 237 -23.24 8.78 -0.88
N LEU A 238 -23.11 7.62 -0.24
CA LEU A 238 -23.32 7.43 1.20
C LEU A 238 -22.03 7.54 2.01
N GLY A 239 -20.88 7.63 1.36
CA GLY A 239 -19.56 7.62 1.99
C GLY A 239 -19.22 6.30 2.69
N ILE A 240 -19.70 5.17 2.20
CA ILE A 240 -19.58 3.85 2.85
C ILE A 240 -18.53 2.99 2.16
N GLY A 241 -17.60 2.46 2.96
CA GLY A 241 -16.60 1.50 2.56
C GLY A 241 -15.28 2.14 2.11
N ASP A 242 -14.47 1.30 1.49
CA ASP A 242 -13.19 1.70 0.91
C ASP A 242 -13.42 2.23 -0.52
N LEU A 243 -13.38 3.56 -0.66
CA LEU A 243 -13.95 4.24 -1.83
C LEU A 243 -12.94 4.57 -2.93
N HIS A 244 -11.64 4.59 -2.60
CA HIS A 244 -10.55 4.98 -3.50
C HIS A 244 -10.85 6.28 -4.28
N MET A 245 -11.35 7.31 -3.59
CA MET A 245 -11.78 8.55 -4.24
C MET A 245 -10.62 9.51 -4.54
N PRO A 246 -10.80 10.45 -5.49
CA PRO A 246 -9.92 11.58 -5.67
C PRO A 246 -9.69 12.38 -4.39
N LEU A 247 -8.48 12.91 -4.23
CA LEU A 247 -8.12 13.70 -3.04
C LEU A 247 -8.97 14.96 -2.95
N GLY A 248 -9.69 15.12 -1.85
CA GLY A 248 -10.61 16.23 -1.57
C GLY A 248 -12.09 15.92 -1.77
N TRP A 249 -12.45 14.69 -2.11
CA TRP A 249 -13.85 14.28 -2.25
C TRP A 249 -14.43 13.71 -0.96
N GLY A 250 -13.58 13.28 -0.03
CA GLY A 250 -13.98 12.80 1.29
C GLY A 250 -13.90 13.91 2.34
N ASP A 251 -13.81 13.52 3.61
CA ASP A 251 -13.77 14.43 4.76
C ASP A 251 -12.44 14.37 5.55
N MET A 252 -11.40 13.72 4.98
CA MET A 252 -10.05 13.77 5.56
C MET A 252 -9.42 15.15 5.35
N ASP A 253 -9.10 15.82 6.47
CA ASP A 253 -8.34 17.09 6.48
C ASP A 253 -6.85 16.81 6.21
N TRP A 254 -6.51 16.63 4.94
CA TRP A 254 -5.16 16.27 4.51
C TRP A 254 -4.10 17.27 4.96
N GLU A 255 -4.41 18.57 4.89
CA GLU A 255 -3.50 19.64 5.28
C GLU A 255 -3.24 19.60 6.79
N ASP A 256 -4.28 19.48 7.63
CA ASP A 256 -4.11 19.35 9.08
C ASP A 256 -3.42 18.03 9.45
N ILE A 257 -3.70 16.93 8.73
CA ILE A 257 -3.02 15.63 8.91
C ILE A 257 -1.53 15.74 8.64
N PHE A 258 -1.12 16.25 7.48
CA PHE A 258 0.29 16.35 7.12
C PHE A 258 1.01 17.46 7.91
N SER A 259 0.28 18.42 8.49
CA SER A 259 0.89 19.42 9.38
C SER A 259 1.48 18.80 10.64
N GLU A 260 0.84 17.78 11.22
CA GLU A 260 1.25 17.19 12.51
C GLU A 260 2.19 15.97 12.39
N LEU A 261 2.11 15.21 11.31
CA LEU A 261 2.83 13.93 11.18
C LEU A 261 4.27 14.13 10.68
N THR A 262 5.20 13.24 11.06
CA THR A 262 6.55 13.21 10.48
C THR A 262 6.87 11.79 10.03
N PHE A 263 7.20 11.63 8.76
CA PHE A 263 7.52 10.36 8.12
C PHE A 263 9.02 10.16 7.97
N LEU A 264 9.45 8.92 7.68
CA LEU A 264 10.85 8.61 7.42
C LEU A 264 11.37 9.33 6.16
N PRO A 265 12.68 9.62 6.06
CA PRO A 265 13.29 10.07 4.83
C PRO A 265 13.06 9.10 3.66
N GLU A 266 13.10 9.63 2.44
CA GLU A 266 12.89 8.86 1.21
C GLU A 266 11.51 8.17 1.17
N THR A 267 10.50 8.80 1.77
CA THR A 267 9.12 8.35 1.73
C THR A 267 8.52 8.64 0.34
N VAL A 268 7.80 7.67 -0.20
CA VAL A 268 7.02 7.82 -1.43
C VAL A 268 5.54 7.87 -1.06
N MET A 269 4.78 8.76 -1.71
CA MET A 269 3.34 8.91 -1.48
C MET A 269 2.57 8.52 -2.73
N MET A 270 1.89 7.38 -2.71
CA MET A 270 1.15 6.86 -3.84
C MET A 270 -0.34 7.12 -3.67
N MET A 271 -0.99 7.55 -4.76
CA MET A 271 -2.43 7.74 -4.79
C MET A 271 -3.12 6.48 -5.31
N GLU A 272 -3.93 5.83 -4.47
CA GLU A 272 -4.75 4.69 -4.87
C GLU A 272 -6.14 5.17 -5.31
N ILE A 273 -6.20 5.81 -6.46
CA ILE A 273 -7.46 6.30 -7.04
C ILE A 273 -8.06 5.23 -7.93
N GLY A 274 -9.31 4.86 -7.65
CA GLY A 274 -10.00 3.81 -8.38
C GLY A 274 -10.16 4.13 -9.86
N ARG A 275 -10.13 3.10 -10.72
CA ARG A 275 -10.15 3.28 -12.20
C ARG A 275 -11.29 4.13 -12.74
N ARG A 276 -12.44 4.13 -12.06
CA ARG A 276 -13.60 4.96 -12.38
C ARG A 276 -13.35 6.46 -12.28
N TYR A 277 -12.24 6.86 -11.67
CA TYR A 277 -11.84 8.25 -11.40
C TYR A 277 -10.55 8.66 -12.14
N HIS A 278 -10.18 7.95 -13.22
CA HIS A 278 -8.98 8.31 -14.00
C HIS A 278 -9.05 9.73 -14.56
N ALA A 279 -10.25 10.24 -14.89
CA ALA A 279 -10.41 11.61 -15.37
C ALA A 279 -10.02 12.66 -14.32
N GLU A 280 -10.09 12.31 -13.04
CA GLU A 280 -9.79 13.16 -11.89
C GLU A 280 -8.34 13.03 -11.39
N GLN A 281 -7.55 12.11 -11.94
CA GLN A 281 -6.14 11.93 -11.58
C GLN A 281 -5.30 13.21 -11.76
N PRO A 282 -5.41 14.01 -12.85
CA PRO A 282 -4.62 15.24 -12.98
C PRO A 282 -4.87 16.25 -11.84
N ALA A 283 -6.12 16.40 -11.40
CA ALA A 283 -6.47 17.28 -10.29
C ALA A 283 -5.91 16.75 -8.96
N SER A 284 -6.02 15.44 -8.73
CA SER A 284 -5.47 14.79 -7.54
C SER A 284 -3.95 14.89 -7.47
N LEU A 285 -3.26 14.73 -8.61
CA LEU A 285 -1.81 14.90 -8.70
C LEU A 285 -1.36 16.31 -8.30
N ASN A 286 -2.08 17.33 -8.77
CA ASN A 286 -1.79 18.72 -8.38
C ASN A 286 -1.97 18.93 -6.88
N ARG A 287 -3.04 18.37 -6.28
CA ARG A 287 -3.27 18.44 -4.84
C ARG A 287 -2.17 17.72 -4.05
N ALA A 288 -1.82 16.51 -4.44
CA ALA A 288 -0.73 15.73 -3.84
C ALA A 288 0.61 16.47 -3.90
N LYS A 289 0.96 17.08 -5.04
CA LYS A 289 2.18 17.88 -5.20
C LYS A 289 2.20 19.09 -4.26
N ASN A 290 1.06 19.78 -4.10
CA ASN A 290 0.95 20.91 -3.16
C ASN A 290 1.11 20.46 -1.70
N LEU A 291 0.44 19.36 -1.32
CA LEU A 291 0.53 18.79 0.03
C LEU A 291 1.98 18.39 0.38
N ILE A 292 2.68 17.73 -0.55
CA ILE A 292 4.10 17.39 -0.39
C ILE A 292 4.96 18.65 -0.26
N ALA A 293 4.73 19.66 -1.09
CA ALA A 293 5.49 20.91 -1.04
C ALA A 293 5.32 21.62 0.32
N GLU A 294 4.10 21.68 0.84
CA GLU A 294 3.79 22.23 2.17
C GLU A 294 4.44 21.43 3.29
N TYR A 295 4.25 20.11 3.28
CA TYR A 295 4.85 19.20 4.26
C TYR A 295 6.37 19.38 4.33
N ASN A 296 7.03 19.43 3.17
CA ASN A 296 8.48 19.54 3.07
C ASN A 296 9.00 20.94 3.45
N ARG A 297 8.27 22.03 3.15
CA ARG A 297 8.63 23.39 3.58
C ARG A 297 8.61 23.56 5.09
N ASN A 298 7.65 22.94 5.77
CA ASN A 298 7.53 23.05 7.23
C ASN A 298 8.61 22.27 8.00
N ARG A 299 9.45 21.50 7.30
CA ARG A 299 10.45 20.57 7.87
C ARG A 299 11.86 20.78 7.29
N SER A 300 12.05 21.83 6.49
CA SER A 300 13.35 22.24 5.94
C SER A 300 14.10 23.18 6.85
#